data_AF-A0A521Z7J3-F1
#
_entry.id   AF-A0A521Z7J3-F1
#
_cell.length_a   1.000
_cell.length_b   1.000
_cell.length_c   1.000
_cell.angle_alpha   90.00
_cell.angle_beta   90.00
_cell.angle_gamma   90.00
#
_symmetry.space_group_name_H-M   'P 1'
#
loop_
_entity.id
_entity.type
_entity.pdbx_description
1 polymer ?
#
loop_
_entity_poly.entity_id
_entity_poly.type
_entity_poly.pdbx_seq_one_letter_code
_entity_poly.pdbx_strand_id
1 'polypeptide(L)'
;MATPQPQPAKKGPKKNGTQDTILISEIRDGIVVMRDGSLRAVVMASAINFDLMSPQERDSVEYAYQSFLNSLHFPVQILIKSQKLDLDNYIAKLAQLRQDQDNDLLGLLMDDYIANIQSLVDEVNIMDKQFYVVVPFFPPAMTKVKKGNLATGLMGALKQQDVTTVNETDFAAFKEELTQRVQMVSSGLSQMGVRNIPLNTQELIELYYSSYNPDVAQNQRLTEAAQLQTAAVTKGEGQAPTQLAQGGPF
;
A
#
# COMPACT_ATOMS: atom_id res chain seq x y z
N MET A 1 -37.70 9.65 -58.33
CA MET A 1 -36.91 8.71 -57.52
C MET A 1 -35.92 9.50 -56.69
N ALA A 2 -36.09 9.50 -55.37
CA ALA A 2 -35.08 9.95 -54.42
C ALA A 2 -35.36 9.20 -53.10
N THR A 3 -34.63 8.11 -52.88
CA THR A 3 -34.61 7.38 -51.61
C THR A 3 -33.94 8.25 -50.54
N PRO A 4 -34.56 8.49 -49.37
CA PRO A 4 -33.90 9.19 -48.27
C PRO A 4 -32.84 8.26 -47.65
N GLN A 5 -31.62 8.79 -47.49
CA GLN A 5 -30.51 8.13 -46.80
C GLN A 5 -30.83 7.90 -45.31
N PRO A 6 -30.36 6.80 -44.70
CA PRO A 6 -30.59 6.51 -43.29
C PRO A 6 -29.71 7.42 -42.40
N GLN A 7 -30.35 8.14 -41.48
CA GLN A 7 -29.69 8.97 -40.48
C GLN A 7 -28.83 8.11 -39.53
N PRO A 8 -27.63 8.57 -39.10
CA PRO A 8 -26.79 7.82 -38.19
C PRO A 8 -27.43 7.71 -36.80
N ALA A 9 -27.55 6.47 -36.32
CA ALA A 9 -28.11 6.15 -35.02
C ALA A 9 -27.36 6.88 -33.90
N LYS A 10 -28.09 7.67 -33.11
CA LYS A 10 -27.59 8.35 -31.91
C LYS A 10 -27.07 7.29 -30.93
N LYS A 11 -25.76 7.28 -30.68
CA LYS A 11 -25.13 6.46 -29.65
C LYS A 11 -25.76 6.80 -28.29
N GLY A 12 -26.36 5.81 -27.64
CA GLY A 12 -26.95 5.93 -26.31
C GLY A 12 -25.92 6.36 -25.25
N PRO A 13 -26.39 6.80 -24.07
CA PRO A 13 -25.53 7.28 -23.00
C PRO A 13 -24.52 6.19 -22.61
N LYS A 14 -23.22 6.53 -22.58
CA LYS A 14 -22.17 5.63 -22.11
C LYS A 14 -22.56 5.14 -20.72
N LYS A 15 -22.77 3.84 -20.58
CA LYS A 15 -22.90 3.22 -19.25
C LYS A 15 -21.53 3.33 -18.60
N ASN A 16 -21.42 4.14 -17.55
CA ASN A 16 -20.21 4.21 -16.74
C ASN A 16 -19.92 2.79 -16.24
N GLY A 17 -18.76 2.25 -16.61
CA GLY A 17 -18.36 0.93 -16.16
C GLY A 17 -17.88 0.99 -14.72
N THR A 18 -17.88 -0.12 -13.99
CA THR A 18 -17.30 -0.22 -12.64
C THR A 18 -15.81 0.22 -12.61
N GLN A 19 -15.13 0.16 -13.76
CA GLN A 19 -13.76 0.65 -13.95
C GLN A 19 -13.63 2.19 -13.90
N ASP A 20 -14.72 2.93 -14.12
CA ASP A 20 -14.76 4.39 -13.99
C ASP A 20 -14.76 4.85 -12.52
N THR A 21 -15.01 3.93 -11.57
CA THR A 21 -14.99 4.22 -10.13
C THR A 21 -13.58 4.16 -9.53
N ILE A 22 -12.61 3.53 -10.21
CA ILE A 22 -11.22 3.46 -9.73
C ILE A 22 -10.55 4.82 -10.00
N LEU A 23 -10.35 5.61 -8.95
CA LEU A 23 -9.78 6.96 -9.06
C LEU A 23 -8.24 6.97 -9.16
N ILE A 24 -7.61 5.80 -9.13
CA ILE A 24 -6.15 5.62 -9.21
C ILE A 24 -5.76 5.55 -10.68
N SER A 25 -4.75 6.34 -11.07
CA SER A 25 -4.16 6.32 -12.40
C SER A 25 -2.99 5.35 -12.45
N GLU A 26 -2.03 5.51 -11.53
CA GLU A 26 -0.84 4.68 -11.43
C GLU A 26 -0.32 4.63 -9.99
N ILE A 27 0.44 3.59 -9.66
CA ILE A 27 1.22 3.51 -8.41
C ILE A 27 2.67 3.30 -8.82
N ARG A 28 3.55 4.24 -8.45
CA ARG A 28 4.98 4.18 -8.75
C ARG A 28 5.79 4.79 -7.61
N ASP A 29 6.97 4.25 -7.36
CA ASP A 29 7.90 4.70 -6.32
C ASP A 29 7.29 4.90 -4.91
N GLY A 30 6.35 4.03 -4.49
CA GLY A 30 5.67 4.17 -3.19
C GLY A 30 4.67 5.34 -3.13
N ILE A 31 4.28 5.89 -4.28
CA ILE A 31 3.32 6.99 -4.40
C ILE A 31 2.16 6.57 -5.30
N VAL A 32 0.96 6.95 -4.87
CA VAL A 32 -0.28 6.75 -5.60
C VAL A 32 -0.59 8.02 -6.36
N VAL A 33 -0.64 7.93 -7.69
CA VAL A 33 -1.06 9.02 -8.57
C VAL A 33 -2.52 8.81 -8.91
N MET A 34 -3.34 9.78 -8.54
CA MET A 34 -4.76 9.77 -8.84
C MET A 34 -5.03 10.25 -10.27
N ARG A 35 -6.20 9.94 -10.82
CA ARG A 35 -6.63 10.41 -12.14
C ARG A 35 -6.69 11.93 -12.25
N ASP A 36 -6.94 12.64 -11.15
CA ASP A 36 -6.86 14.10 -11.13
C ASP A 36 -5.42 14.63 -11.15
N GLY A 37 -4.39 13.78 -11.04
CA GLY A 37 -2.98 14.17 -10.98
C GLY A 37 -2.50 14.53 -9.56
N SER A 38 -3.35 14.38 -8.53
CA SER A 38 -2.91 14.49 -7.14
C SER A 38 -2.12 13.26 -6.71
N LEU A 39 -1.17 13.46 -5.80
CA LEU A 39 -0.33 12.39 -5.27
C LEU A 39 -0.77 12.03 -3.86
N ARG A 40 -0.64 10.76 -3.48
CA ARG A 40 -0.84 10.29 -2.11
C ARG A 40 0.28 9.35 -1.70
N ALA A 41 0.79 9.55 -0.50
CA ALA A 41 1.58 8.56 0.20
C ALA A 41 0.74 7.95 1.32
N VAL A 42 1.00 6.69 1.64
CA VAL A 42 0.34 5.99 2.75
C VAL A 42 1.40 5.51 3.71
N VAL A 43 1.20 5.81 5.00
CA VAL A 43 2.08 5.39 6.08
C VAL A 43 1.30 4.44 6.98
N MET A 44 1.79 3.23 7.17
CA MET A 44 1.25 2.30 8.17
C MET A 44 1.74 2.71 9.55
N ALA A 45 0.86 2.64 10.55
CA ALA A 45 1.15 3.00 11.93
C ALA A 45 0.77 1.87 12.90
N SER A 46 1.52 1.72 13.98
CA SER A 46 1.20 0.79 15.06
C SER A 46 0.24 1.40 16.08
N ALA A 47 -0.51 0.56 16.79
CA ALA A 47 -1.19 0.99 18.01
C ALA A 47 -0.18 1.12 19.17
N ILE A 48 -0.52 1.93 20.17
CA ILE A 48 0.19 2.04 21.45
C ILE A 48 -0.77 1.74 22.60
N ASN A 49 -0.29 1.08 23.66
CA ASN A 49 -1.09 0.75 24.83
C ASN A 49 -1.16 1.94 25.81
N PHE A 50 -1.88 2.99 25.43
CA PHE A 50 -1.97 4.23 26.20
C PHE A 50 -2.49 4.02 27.64
N ASP A 51 -3.43 3.10 27.84
CA ASP A 51 -4.04 2.83 29.15
C ASP A 51 -3.09 2.19 30.17
N LEU A 52 -2.04 1.51 29.70
CA LEU A 52 -1.04 0.87 30.56
C LEU A 52 0.12 1.81 30.93
N MET A 53 0.16 3.01 30.36
CA MET A 53 1.21 4.00 30.61
C MET A 53 1.01 4.70 31.96
N SER A 54 2.11 5.06 32.60
CA SER A 54 2.09 5.92 33.78
C SER A 54 1.49 7.30 33.46
N PRO A 55 0.97 8.06 34.44
CA PRO A 55 0.44 9.41 34.19
C PRO A 55 1.43 10.33 33.47
N GLN A 56 2.71 10.30 33.85
CA GLN A 56 3.75 11.12 33.24
C GLN A 56 4.02 10.75 31.77
N GLU A 57 3.98 9.46 31.44
CA GLU A 57 4.11 8.99 30.07
C GLU A 57 2.89 9.38 29.22
N ARG A 58 1.69 9.27 29.79
CA ARG A 58 0.45 9.71 29.12
C ARG A 58 0.48 11.20 28.80
N ASP A 59 0.87 12.03 29.76
CA ASP A 59 1.04 13.47 29.55
C ASP A 59 2.05 13.75 28.43
N SER A 60 3.17 13.02 28.42
CA SER A 60 4.21 13.17 27.39
C SER A 60 3.69 12.85 25.98
N VAL A 61 2.90 11.77 25.85
CA VAL A 61 2.26 11.38 24.60
C VAL A 61 1.21 12.42 24.18
N GLU A 62 0.44 12.98 25.13
CA GLU A 62 -0.55 14.01 24.84
C GLU A 62 0.10 15.31 24.33
N TYR A 63 1.18 15.77 24.97
CA TYR A 63 1.95 16.93 24.50
C TYR A 63 2.58 16.68 23.12
N ALA A 64 3.08 15.46 22.87
CA ALA A 64 3.59 15.08 21.55
C ALA A 64 2.47 15.08 20.50
N TYR A 65 1.27 14.60 20.83
CA TYR A 65 0.11 14.63 19.94
C TYR A 65 -0.36 16.05 19.63
N GLN A 66 -0.41 16.92 20.62
CA GLN A 66 -0.70 18.34 20.42
C GLN A 66 0.34 19.00 19.50
N SER A 67 1.63 18.72 19.72
CA SER A 67 2.72 19.25 18.90
C SER A 67 2.63 18.75 17.46
N PHE A 68 2.30 17.46 17.27
CA PHE A 68 2.06 16.86 15.97
C PHE A 68 0.90 17.58 15.24
N LEU A 69 -0.26 17.74 15.88
CA LEU A 69 -1.40 18.43 15.27
C LEU A 69 -1.06 19.88 14.88
N ASN A 70 -0.32 20.59 15.72
CA ASN A 70 0.11 21.96 15.44
C ASN A 70 1.11 22.06 14.28
N SER A 71 1.87 21.00 14.01
CA SER A 71 2.81 20.95 12.89
C SER A 71 2.14 20.70 11.53
N LEU A 72 0.91 20.16 11.50
CA LEU A 72 0.22 19.80 10.28
C LEU A 72 -0.35 21.03 9.57
N HIS A 73 0.34 21.49 8.52
CA HIS A 73 -0.13 22.57 7.64
C HIS A 73 -0.82 22.06 6.36
N PHE A 74 -1.14 20.76 6.30
CA PHE A 74 -1.84 20.10 5.20
C PHE A 74 -2.83 19.07 5.75
N PRO A 75 -3.89 18.72 4.99
CA PRO A 75 -4.84 17.71 5.44
C PRO A 75 -4.18 16.34 5.48
N VAL A 76 -4.46 15.57 6.54
CA VAL A 76 -4.06 14.17 6.69
C VAL A 76 -5.33 13.36 6.92
N GLN A 77 -5.39 12.16 6.36
CA GLN A 77 -6.50 11.23 6.59
C GLN A 77 -6.00 10.03 7.39
N ILE A 78 -6.67 9.73 8.51
CA ILE A 78 -6.42 8.52 9.28
C ILE A 78 -7.48 7.49 8.89
N LEU A 79 -7.05 6.33 8.44
CA LEU A 79 -7.88 5.21 8.04
C LEU A 79 -7.60 4.03 8.97
N ILE A 80 -8.66 3.46 9.54
CA ILE A 80 -8.58 2.26 10.35
C ILE A 80 -9.29 1.15 9.58
N LYS A 81 -8.56 0.11 9.21
CA LYS A 81 -9.10 -1.07 8.54
C LYS A 81 -9.18 -2.21 9.54
N SER A 82 -10.37 -2.77 9.71
CA SER A 82 -10.56 -4.01 10.49
C SER A 82 -10.69 -5.16 9.51
N GLN A 83 -9.87 -6.20 9.69
CA GLN A 83 -9.91 -7.42 8.89
C GLN A 83 -9.97 -8.64 9.81
N LYS A 84 -10.54 -9.74 9.33
CA LYS A 84 -10.48 -11.00 10.09
C LYS A 84 -9.03 -11.41 10.27
N LEU A 85 -8.70 -11.87 11.47
CA LEU A 85 -7.39 -12.41 11.78
C LEU A 85 -7.21 -13.71 10.98
N ASP A 86 -6.23 -13.73 10.09
CA ASP A 86 -5.82 -14.91 9.34
C ASP A 86 -4.69 -15.61 10.10
N LEU A 87 -4.95 -16.82 10.60
CA LEU A 87 -3.98 -17.67 11.28
C LEU A 87 -3.49 -18.84 10.42
N ASP A 88 -3.81 -18.91 9.12
CA ASP A 88 -3.51 -20.08 8.28
C ASP A 88 -2.02 -20.41 8.27
N ASN A 89 -1.16 -19.39 8.16
CA ASN A 89 0.30 -19.61 8.24
C ASN A 89 0.76 -20.08 9.62
N TYR A 90 0.10 -19.62 10.68
CA TYR A 90 0.44 -20.04 12.03
C TYR A 90 0.04 -21.50 12.24
N ILE A 91 -1.16 -21.88 11.80
CA ILE A 91 -1.62 -23.26 11.81
C ILE A 91 -0.73 -24.15 10.95
N ALA A 92 -0.33 -23.70 9.75
CA ALA A 92 0.59 -24.44 8.89
C ALA A 92 1.94 -24.68 9.55
N LYS A 93 2.49 -23.67 10.26
CA LYS A 93 3.71 -23.83 11.06
C LYS A 93 3.54 -24.84 12.20
N LEU A 94 2.40 -24.81 12.90
CA LEU A 94 2.10 -25.78 13.95
C LEU A 94 1.97 -27.20 13.38
N ALA A 95 1.33 -27.35 12.22
CA ALA A 95 1.20 -28.63 11.52
C ALA A 95 2.56 -29.19 11.09
N GLN A 96 3.46 -28.33 10.61
CA GLN A 96 4.85 -28.71 10.30
C GLN A 96 5.60 -29.13 11.55
N LEU A 97 5.49 -28.36 12.64
CA LEU A 97 6.12 -28.68 13.91
C LEU A 97 5.60 -30.00 14.50
N ARG A 98 4.32 -30.31 14.28
CA ARG A 98 3.69 -31.59 14.64
C ARG A 98 4.24 -32.75 13.81
N GLN A 99 4.53 -32.53 12.53
CA GLN A 99 5.13 -33.55 11.66
C GLN A 99 6.58 -33.87 12.05
N ASP A 100 7.32 -32.89 12.54
CA ASP A 100 8.71 -33.04 12.98
C ASP A 100 8.83 -33.63 14.40
N GLN A 101 7.71 -33.91 15.07
CA GLN A 101 7.70 -34.38 16.46
C GLN A 101 7.68 -35.91 16.55
N ASP A 102 8.77 -36.49 17.06
CA ASP A 102 8.92 -37.95 17.19
C ASP A 102 8.09 -38.58 18.33
N ASN A 103 7.59 -37.78 19.27
CA ASN A 103 6.85 -38.26 20.43
C ASN A 103 5.34 -38.23 20.18
N ASP A 104 4.73 -39.40 20.03
CA ASP A 104 3.30 -39.58 19.76
C ASP A 104 2.37 -38.87 20.77
N LEU A 105 2.70 -38.86 22.06
CA LEU A 105 1.88 -38.18 23.09
C LEU A 105 1.88 -36.67 22.89
N LEU A 106 3.05 -36.11 22.54
CA LEU A 106 3.17 -34.69 22.25
C LEU A 106 2.51 -34.35 20.90
N GLY A 107 2.60 -35.25 19.91
CA GLY A 107 1.89 -35.12 18.64
C GLY A 107 0.37 -35.05 18.82
N LEU A 108 -0.21 -35.95 19.63
CA LEU A 108 -1.64 -35.92 19.96
C LEU A 108 -2.05 -34.61 20.62
N LEU A 109 -1.25 -34.13 21.59
CA LEU A 109 -1.53 -32.86 22.28
C LEU A 109 -1.46 -31.66 21.32
N MET A 110 -0.55 -31.70 20.34
CA MET A 110 -0.46 -30.67 19.30
C MET A 110 -1.66 -30.70 18.35
N ASP A 111 -2.16 -31.89 17.99
CA ASP A 111 -3.37 -32.02 17.18
C ASP A 111 -4.59 -31.41 17.90
N ASP A 112 -4.75 -31.71 19.20
CA ASP A 112 -5.81 -31.13 20.03
C ASP A 112 -5.66 -29.59 20.15
N TYR A 113 -4.42 -29.10 20.31
CA TYR A 113 -4.16 -27.67 20.37
C TYR A 113 -4.51 -26.96 19.06
N ILE A 114 -4.10 -27.51 17.92
CA ILE A 114 -4.41 -26.96 16.59
C ILE A 114 -5.93 -26.90 16.39
N ALA A 115 -6.64 -27.98 16.70
CA ALA A 115 -8.10 -28.05 16.59
C ALA A 115 -8.79 -27.02 17.49
N ASN A 116 -8.29 -26.84 18.71
CA ASN A 116 -8.82 -25.84 19.63
C ASN A 116 -8.63 -24.40 19.10
N ILE A 117 -7.43 -24.07 18.61
CA ILE A 117 -7.16 -22.75 18.03
C ILE A 117 -8.04 -22.49 16.81
N GLN A 118 -8.21 -23.47 15.91
CA GLN A 118 -9.10 -23.33 14.76
C GLN A 118 -10.54 -23.05 15.19
N SER A 119 -11.08 -23.83 16.13
CA SER A 119 -12.44 -23.62 16.65
C SER A 119 -12.61 -22.24 17.29
N LEU A 120 -11.63 -21.78 18.07
CA LEU A 120 -11.68 -20.46 18.72
C LEU A 120 -11.68 -19.31 17.71
N VAL A 121 -10.88 -19.41 16.65
CA VAL A 121 -10.82 -18.38 15.61
C VAL A 121 -12.15 -18.27 14.87
N ASP A 122 -12.75 -19.41 14.53
CA ASP A 122 -14.05 -19.48 13.84
C ASP A 122 -15.20 -18.94 14.70
N GLU A 123 -15.19 -19.25 15.99
CA GLU A 123 -16.25 -18.86 16.91
C GLU A 123 -16.17 -17.36 17.29
N VAL A 124 -14.97 -16.88 17.61
CA VAL A 124 -14.78 -15.53 18.18
C VAL A 124 -14.68 -14.45 17.11
N ASN A 125 -14.54 -14.80 15.82
CA ASN A 125 -14.35 -13.86 14.70
C ASN A 125 -13.36 -12.74 15.08
N ILE A 126 -12.15 -13.14 15.51
CA ILE A 126 -11.14 -12.20 15.99
C ILE A 126 -10.77 -11.23 14.86
N MET A 127 -10.91 -9.94 15.10
CA MET A 127 -10.62 -8.89 14.13
C MET A 127 -9.27 -8.24 14.46
N ASP A 128 -8.41 -8.16 13.46
CA ASP A 128 -7.17 -7.38 13.51
C ASP A 128 -7.41 -5.96 12.96
N LYS A 129 -6.79 -4.96 13.59
CA LYS A 129 -6.94 -3.55 13.22
C LYS A 129 -5.62 -3.00 12.68
N GLN A 130 -5.65 -2.61 11.41
CA GLN A 130 -4.56 -1.97 10.72
C GLN A 130 -4.81 -0.46 10.63
N PHE A 131 -3.79 0.34 10.96
CA PHE A 131 -3.88 1.80 10.98
C PHE A 131 -3.05 2.38 9.85
N TYR A 132 -3.66 3.25 9.05
CA TYR A 132 -3.02 3.90 7.92
C TYR A 132 -3.21 5.41 8.02
N VAL A 133 -2.16 6.15 7.68
CA VAL A 133 -2.14 7.61 7.61
C VAL A 133 -1.86 7.99 6.16
N VAL A 134 -2.86 8.57 5.50
CA VAL A 134 -2.77 8.99 4.10
C VAL A 134 -2.40 10.46 4.04
N VAL A 135 -1.30 10.75 3.34
CA VAL A 135 -0.75 12.09 3.14
C VAL A 135 -0.99 12.51 1.69
N PRO A 136 -1.93 13.42 1.42
CA PRO A 136 -2.20 13.95 0.09
C PRO A 136 -1.26 15.11 -0.26
N PHE A 137 -0.89 15.17 -1.54
CA PHE A 137 -0.25 16.31 -2.16
C PHE A 137 -1.04 16.73 -3.40
N PHE A 138 -1.40 18.01 -3.46
CA PHE A 138 -2.14 18.60 -4.56
C PHE A 138 -1.21 19.56 -5.32
N PRO A 139 -0.84 19.26 -6.58
CA PRO A 139 0.02 20.13 -7.36
C PRO A 139 -0.54 21.55 -7.51
N PRO A 140 0.28 22.61 -7.40
CA PRO A 140 -0.17 24.00 -7.54
C PRO A 140 -0.68 24.35 -8.95
N ALA A 141 -0.37 23.54 -9.96
CA ALA A 141 -0.97 23.68 -11.29
C ALA A 141 -2.50 23.42 -11.28
N MET A 142 -3.01 22.63 -10.32
CA MET A 142 -4.44 22.32 -10.19
C MET A 142 -5.25 23.39 -9.44
N THR A 143 -4.62 24.23 -8.62
CA THR A 143 -5.32 25.29 -7.89
C THR A 143 -5.71 26.48 -8.78
N LYS A 144 -5.11 26.61 -9.98
CA LYS A 144 -5.46 27.66 -10.94
C LYS A 144 -6.75 27.41 -11.72
N VAL A 145 -7.26 26.17 -11.76
CA VAL A 145 -8.52 25.86 -12.49
C VAL A 145 -9.78 26.28 -11.71
N LYS A 146 -9.68 26.48 -10.39
CA LYS A 146 -10.83 26.89 -9.56
C LYS A 146 -11.05 28.42 -9.44
N LYS A 147 -10.23 29.24 -10.08
CA LYS A 147 -10.28 30.72 -9.97
C LYS A 147 -10.40 31.46 -11.31
N GLY A 148 -11.03 30.85 -12.33
CA GLY A 148 -11.27 31.48 -13.64
C GLY A 148 -12.69 31.29 -14.16
N ASN A 149 -13.47 32.38 -14.20
CA ASN A 149 -14.70 32.62 -14.96
C ASN A 149 -15.76 31.49 -15.08
N LEU A 150 -16.76 31.57 -14.19
CA LEU A 150 -18.04 30.84 -14.25
C LEU A 150 -18.83 31.00 -15.58
N ALA A 151 -18.49 31.98 -16.42
CA ALA A 151 -19.20 32.27 -17.67
C ALA A 151 -18.73 31.43 -18.89
N THR A 152 -17.56 30.78 -18.81
CA THR A 152 -16.99 29.96 -19.90
C THR A 152 -17.11 28.45 -19.68
N GLY A 153 -17.63 28.02 -18.52
CA GLY A 153 -17.66 26.63 -18.07
C GLY A 153 -18.65 25.70 -18.78
N LEU A 154 -19.58 26.22 -19.59
CA LEU A 154 -20.61 25.38 -20.23
C LEU A 154 -20.20 24.77 -21.59
N MET A 155 -19.17 25.30 -22.25
CA MET A 155 -18.69 24.77 -23.55
C MET A 155 -17.47 23.84 -23.43
N GLY A 156 -16.85 23.78 -22.24
CA GLY A 156 -15.64 22.96 -21.96
C GLY A 156 -15.93 21.58 -21.37
N ALA A 157 -17.15 21.31 -20.91
CA ALA A 157 -17.53 20.07 -20.22
C ALA A 157 -17.66 18.83 -21.14
N LEU A 158 -17.29 18.94 -22.42
CA LEU A 158 -17.38 17.88 -23.44
C LEU A 158 -16.03 17.32 -23.89
N LYS A 159 -14.91 17.81 -23.34
CA LYS A 159 -13.60 17.18 -23.52
C LYS A 159 -13.14 16.60 -22.19
N GLN A 160 -13.52 15.35 -21.99
CA GLN A 160 -12.87 14.41 -21.08
C GLN A 160 -11.38 14.35 -21.47
N GLN A 161 -10.56 15.20 -20.85
CA GLN A 161 -9.11 15.05 -20.85
C GLN A 161 -8.78 13.95 -19.83
N ASP A 162 -8.97 12.71 -20.27
CA ASP A 162 -8.10 11.64 -19.81
C ASP A 162 -6.67 11.96 -20.32
N VAL A 163 -5.65 11.53 -19.57
CA VAL A 163 -4.20 11.79 -19.76
C VAL A 163 -3.66 13.00 -19.01
N THR A 164 -3.64 12.89 -17.68
CA THR A 164 -2.63 13.53 -16.81
C THR A 164 -1.44 12.59 -16.68
N THR A 165 -0.69 12.41 -17.77
CA THR A 165 0.72 12.03 -17.63
C THR A 165 1.42 13.22 -17.01
N VAL A 166 1.61 13.19 -15.69
CA VAL A 166 2.47 14.16 -15.01
C VAL A 166 3.84 14.08 -15.68
N ASN A 167 4.35 15.19 -16.22
CA ASN A 167 5.68 15.20 -16.80
C ASN A 167 6.69 14.67 -15.77
N GLU A 168 7.63 13.83 -16.20
CA GLU A 168 8.57 13.13 -15.31
C GLU A 168 9.36 14.10 -14.42
N THR A 169 9.68 15.29 -14.95
CA THR A 169 10.37 16.36 -14.21
C THR A 169 9.51 16.97 -13.12
N ASP A 170 8.22 17.18 -13.37
CA ASP A 170 7.28 17.75 -12.39
C ASP A 170 6.96 16.72 -11.31
N PHE A 171 6.87 15.44 -11.69
CA PHE A 171 6.66 14.35 -10.75
C PHE A 171 7.79 14.24 -9.73
N ALA A 172 9.05 14.35 -10.15
CA ALA A 172 10.19 14.30 -9.24
C ALA A 172 10.13 15.40 -8.17
N ALA A 173 9.80 16.63 -8.57
CA ALA A 173 9.66 17.75 -7.65
C ALA A 173 8.47 17.56 -6.68
N PHE A 174 7.32 17.11 -7.19
CA PHE A 174 6.13 16.82 -6.37
C PHE A 174 6.35 15.66 -5.40
N LYS A 175 7.10 14.64 -5.84
CA LYS A 175 7.53 13.52 -5.01
C LYS A 175 8.41 14.01 -3.86
N GLU A 176 9.39 14.86 -4.14
CA GLU A 176 10.26 15.41 -3.10
C GLU A 176 9.46 16.18 -2.03
N GLU A 177 8.52 17.04 -2.44
CA GLU A 177 7.66 17.75 -1.49
C GLU A 177 6.76 16.79 -0.69
N LEU A 178 6.17 15.79 -1.35
CA LEU A 178 5.38 14.76 -0.67
C LEU A 178 6.23 13.96 0.33
N THR A 179 7.46 13.60 -0.03
CA THR A 179 8.39 12.92 0.88
C THR A 179 8.73 13.77 2.10
N GLN A 180 8.90 15.08 1.95
CA GLN A 180 9.09 15.99 3.09
C GLN A 180 7.87 15.99 4.02
N ARG A 181 6.65 16.02 3.45
CA ARG A 181 5.40 15.92 4.23
C ARG A 181 5.27 14.59 4.96
N VAL A 182 5.60 13.48 4.28
CA VAL A 182 5.64 12.14 4.88
C VAL A 182 6.65 12.10 6.02
N GLN A 183 7.85 12.65 5.84
CA GLN A 183 8.87 12.68 6.89
C GLN A 183 8.40 13.48 8.11
N MET A 184 7.72 14.61 7.90
CA MET A 184 7.12 15.38 9.00
C MET A 184 6.08 14.56 9.75
N VAL A 185 5.21 13.85 9.03
CA VAL A 185 4.21 12.96 9.65
C VAL A 185 4.87 11.81 10.40
N SER A 186 5.84 11.14 9.77
CA SER A 186 6.59 10.04 10.38
C SER A 186 7.34 10.45 11.64
N SER A 187 7.99 11.61 11.64
CA SER A 187 8.67 12.14 12.82
C SER A 187 7.67 12.46 13.95
N GLY A 188 6.53 13.07 13.62
CA GLY A 188 5.47 13.36 14.59
C GLY A 188 4.88 12.08 15.20
N LEU A 189 4.58 11.07 14.38
CA LEU A 189 4.14 9.75 14.84
C LEU A 189 5.16 9.10 15.77
N SER A 190 6.45 9.10 15.38
CA SER A 190 7.53 8.54 16.20
C SER A 190 7.66 9.25 17.55
N GLN A 191 7.47 10.58 17.61
CA GLN A 191 7.54 11.34 18.87
C GLN A 191 6.44 10.95 19.85
N MET A 192 5.29 10.49 19.36
CA MET A 192 4.20 9.95 20.17
C MET A 192 4.41 8.49 20.59
N GLY A 193 5.54 7.88 20.22
CA GLY A 193 5.80 6.46 20.43
C GLY A 193 5.11 5.54 19.44
N VAL A 194 4.50 6.09 18.38
CA VAL A 194 3.85 5.32 17.32
C VAL A 194 4.89 4.91 16.27
N ARG A 195 5.13 3.60 16.14
CA ARG A 195 5.97 3.07 15.07
C ARG A 195 5.25 3.26 13.75
N ASN A 196 5.97 3.72 12.74
CA ASN A 196 5.38 4.00 11.44
C ASN A 196 6.33 3.63 10.30
N ILE A 197 5.76 3.19 9.20
CA ILE A 197 6.47 2.73 8.00
C ILE A 197 5.73 3.25 6.76
N PRO A 198 6.35 4.10 5.92
CA PRO A 198 5.80 4.45 4.61
C PRO A 198 5.69 3.22 3.72
N LEU A 199 4.54 3.01 3.09
CA LEU A 199 4.30 1.83 2.25
C LEU A 199 5.04 1.92 0.92
N ASN A 200 5.62 0.80 0.50
CA ASN A 200 6.24 0.66 -0.81
C ASN A 200 5.18 0.40 -1.91
N THR A 201 5.60 0.38 -3.17
CA THR A 201 4.69 0.16 -4.32
C THR A 201 3.92 -1.17 -4.22
N GLN A 202 4.57 -2.26 -3.80
CA GLN A 202 3.91 -3.56 -3.70
C GLN A 202 2.87 -3.58 -2.58
N GLU A 203 3.23 -3.07 -1.41
CA GLU A 203 2.34 -2.97 -0.25
C GLU A 203 1.13 -2.07 -0.55
N LEU A 204 1.33 -0.99 -1.31
CA LEU A 204 0.22 -0.16 -1.81
C LEU A 204 -0.69 -0.95 -2.75
N ILE A 205 -0.13 -1.69 -3.71
CA ILE A 205 -0.91 -2.52 -4.63
C ILE A 205 -1.74 -3.55 -3.85
N GLU A 206 -1.15 -4.23 -2.87
CA GLU A 206 -1.83 -5.19 -2.01
C GLU A 206 -2.91 -4.51 -1.16
N LEU A 207 -2.63 -3.34 -0.59
CA LEU A 207 -3.59 -2.56 0.18
C LEU A 207 -4.82 -2.18 -0.67
N TYR A 208 -4.61 -1.70 -1.90
CA TYR A 208 -5.71 -1.35 -2.78
C TYR A 208 -6.45 -2.58 -3.29
N TYR A 209 -5.73 -3.65 -3.68
CA TYR A 209 -6.35 -4.89 -4.10
C TYR A 209 -7.24 -5.48 -3.00
N SER A 210 -6.73 -5.54 -1.77
CA SER A 210 -7.47 -6.01 -0.60
C SER A 210 -8.59 -5.10 -0.14
N SER A 211 -8.60 -3.83 -0.57
CA SER A 211 -9.67 -2.88 -0.23
C SER A 211 -10.77 -2.87 -1.28
N TYR A 212 -10.44 -3.10 -2.56
CA TYR A 212 -11.43 -3.23 -3.64
C TYR A 212 -12.02 -4.65 -3.75
N ASN A 213 -11.32 -5.67 -3.26
CA ASN A 213 -11.74 -7.07 -3.34
C ASN A 213 -11.73 -7.75 -1.95
N PRO A 214 -12.57 -7.32 -1.00
CA PRO A 214 -12.58 -7.86 0.36
C PRO A 214 -12.83 -9.38 0.40
N ASP A 215 -13.65 -9.91 -0.51
CA ASP A 215 -14.02 -11.33 -0.55
C ASP A 215 -12.94 -12.22 -1.21
N VAL A 216 -12.11 -11.64 -2.08
CA VAL A 216 -11.11 -12.39 -2.88
C VAL A 216 -9.71 -12.27 -2.27
N ALA A 217 -9.41 -11.14 -1.63
CA ALA A 217 -8.12 -10.87 -1.02
C ALA A 217 -7.83 -11.74 0.20
N GLN A 218 -8.86 -12.28 0.87
CA GLN A 218 -8.67 -13.30 1.91
C GLN A 218 -8.11 -14.61 1.32
N ASN A 219 -8.43 -14.92 0.07
CA ASN A 219 -8.09 -16.19 -0.57
C ASN A 219 -6.92 -16.11 -1.57
N GLN A 220 -6.49 -14.90 -1.94
CA GLN A 220 -5.45 -14.67 -2.95
C GLN A 220 -4.46 -13.62 -2.48
N ARG A 221 -3.41 -14.09 -1.78
CA ARG A 221 -2.21 -13.28 -1.53
C ARG A 221 -1.53 -13.01 -2.86
N LEU A 222 -1.43 -11.75 -3.26
CA LEU A 222 -0.61 -11.36 -4.40
C LEU A 222 0.85 -11.37 -3.93
N THR A 223 1.48 -12.55 -4.00
CA THR A 223 2.94 -12.84 -3.99
C THR A 223 3.35 -13.87 -2.93
N GLU A 224 3.96 -14.98 -3.37
CA GLU A 224 4.85 -15.81 -2.55
C GLU A 224 6.21 -15.12 -2.45
N ALA A 225 6.62 -14.74 -1.24
CA ALA A 225 7.96 -14.18 -0.97
C ALA A 225 9.11 -15.09 -1.43
N ALA A 226 8.84 -16.35 -1.76
CA ALA A 226 9.79 -17.30 -2.33
C ALA A 226 10.24 -16.93 -3.76
N GLN A 227 9.46 -16.15 -4.52
CA GLN A 227 9.79 -15.76 -5.90
C GLN A 227 10.68 -14.50 -5.98
N LEU A 228 11.00 -13.87 -4.84
CA LEU A 228 11.89 -12.70 -4.75
C LEU A 228 13.35 -13.06 -4.40
N GLN A 229 13.68 -14.35 -4.29
CA GLN A 229 15.09 -14.76 -4.29
C GLN A 229 15.63 -14.60 -5.71
N THR A 230 16.38 -13.51 -5.92
CA THR A 230 17.25 -13.33 -7.09
C THR A 230 17.97 -14.64 -7.43
N ALA A 231 18.07 -14.96 -8.72
CA ALA A 231 18.78 -16.12 -9.22
C ALA A 231 20.09 -16.31 -8.44
N ALA A 232 20.20 -17.43 -7.73
CA ALA A 232 21.40 -17.78 -7.00
C ALA A 232 22.59 -17.64 -7.97
N VAL A 233 23.48 -16.69 -7.69
CA VAL A 233 24.75 -16.56 -8.40
C VAL A 233 25.49 -17.86 -8.15
N THR A 234 25.40 -18.78 -9.09
CA THR A 234 26.19 -20.00 -9.08
C THR A 234 27.63 -19.56 -9.24
N LYS A 235 28.47 -19.91 -8.27
CA LYS A 235 29.91 -19.72 -8.33
C LYS A 235 30.40 -20.39 -9.62
N GLY A 236 30.86 -19.60 -10.59
CA GLY A 236 31.46 -20.15 -11.81
C GLY A 236 32.61 -21.07 -11.43
N GLU A 237 32.64 -22.27 -12.01
CA GLU A 237 33.79 -23.16 -11.91
C GLU A 237 34.99 -22.49 -12.60
N GLY A 238 35.77 -21.77 -11.81
CA GLY A 238 37.02 -21.20 -12.25
C GLY A 238 38.03 -22.31 -12.49
N GLN A 239 38.17 -22.76 -13.74
CA GLN A 239 39.42 -23.34 -14.19
C GLN A 239 40.42 -22.20 -14.38
N ALA A 240 41.18 -21.88 -13.34
CA ALA A 240 42.36 -21.06 -13.50
C ALA A 240 43.34 -21.81 -14.42
N PRO A 241 43.76 -21.26 -15.57
CA PRO A 241 44.79 -21.88 -16.38
C PRO A 241 46.09 -21.85 -15.58
N THR A 242 46.44 -22.99 -15.00
CA THR A 242 47.76 -23.19 -14.41
C THR A 242 48.71 -23.52 -15.55
N GLN A 243 49.15 -22.50 -16.27
CA GLN A 243 50.36 -22.59 -17.08
C GLN A 243 51.33 -21.53 -16.59
N LEU A 244 52.26 -21.98 -15.76
CA LEU A 244 53.52 -21.29 -15.51
C LEU A 244 54.24 -21.16 -16.86
N ALA A 245 54.12 -20.00 -17.51
CA ALA A 245 54.95 -19.65 -18.63
C ALA A 245 56.39 -19.53 -18.10
N GLN A 246 57.22 -20.51 -18.47
CA GLN A 246 58.68 -20.46 -18.36
C GLN A 246 59.20 -19.14 -18.94
N GLY A 247 60.23 -18.60 -18.28
CA GLY A 247 60.82 -17.31 -18.63
C GLY A 247 61.51 -17.24 -19.99
N GLY A 248 61.79 -16.00 -20.39
CA GLY A 248 62.66 -15.63 -21.51
C GLY A 248 62.94 -14.12 -21.48
N PRO A 249 64.09 -13.65 -22.00
CA PRO A 249 64.88 -12.60 -21.36
C PRO A 249 64.73 -11.19 -21.97
N PHE A 250 65.21 -10.22 -21.18
CA PHE A 250 65.41 -8.77 -21.38
C PHE A 250 64.25 -7.87 -20.95
#